data_AF-A0A7S1LPY2-F1
#
_entry.id   AF-A0A7S1LPY2-F1
#
_cell.length_a   1.000
_cell.length_b   1.000
_cell.length_c   1.000
_cell.angle_alpha   90.00
_cell.angle_beta   90.00
_cell.angle_gamma   90.00
#
_symmetry.space_group_name_H-M   'P 1'
#
loop_
_entity.id
_entity.type
_entity.pdbx_description
1 polymer ?
#
loop_
_entity_poly.entity_id
_entity_poly.type
_entity_poly.pdbx_seq_one_letter_code
_entity_poly.pdbx_strand_id
1 'polypeptide(L)'
;MVSKTQLAIGAAAVGAIAVAAEGAAPGCADKYPQSAAFFGAMGCASALIFANLGSAYGTAKSGIGLAHLGIIHADRIMRGIVPVVMAGILGIYGL
;
A
#
# COMPACT_ATOMS: atom_id res chain seq x y z
N MET A 1 2.47 19.40 -15.67
CA MET A 1 1.86 18.20 -15.07
C MET A 1 2.78 16.97 -15.06
N VAL A 2 4.09 17.12 -15.33
CA VAL A 2 5.07 16.01 -15.41
C VAL A 2 5.79 15.73 -14.06
N SER A 3 5.62 16.61 -13.06
CA SER A 3 6.42 16.62 -11.83
C SER A 3 5.95 15.70 -10.70
N LYS A 4 4.68 15.24 -10.70
CA LYS A 4 4.17 14.26 -9.70
C LYS A 4 4.23 12.82 -10.22
N THR A 5 4.14 12.64 -11.53
CA THR A 5 4.21 11.34 -12.20
C THR A 5 5.63 10.77 -12.20
N GLN A 6 6.67 11.62 -12.25
CA GLN A 6 8.07 11.19 -12.13
C GLN A 6 8.43 10.70 -10.71
N LEU A 7 7.78 11.22 -9.67
CA LEU A 7 7.98 10.74 -8.30
C LEU A 7 7.38 9.34 -8.07
N ALA A 8 6.26 9.03 -8.74
CA ALA A 8 5.62 7.71 -8.69
C ALA A 8 6.40 6.65 -9.50
N ILE A 9 6.99 7.02 -10.64
CA ILE A 9 7.85 6.13 -11.44
C ILE A 9 9.20 5.90 -10.73
N GLY A 10 9.73 6.91 -10.02
CA GLY A 10 10.95 6.79 -9.23
C GLY A 10 10.85 5.82 -8.04
N ALA A 11 9.70 5.74 -7.37
CA ALA A 11 9.50 4.80 -6.26
C ALA A 11 9.33 3.33 -6.72
N ALA A 12 8.72 3.11 -7.89
CA ALA A 12 8.55 1.78 -8.47
C ALA A 12 9.90 1.12 -8.86
N ALA A 13 10.91 1.92 -9.22
CA ALA A 13 12.26 1.42 -9.50
C ALA A 13 13.04 1.03 -8.23
N VAL A 14 12.69 1.56 -7.06
CA VAL A 14 13.34 1.20 -5.77
C VAL A 14 12.73 -0.10 -5.20
N GLY A 15 11.43 -0.34 -5.39
CA GLY A 15 10.77 -1.59 -4.99
C GLY A 15 11.32 -2.83 -5.71
N ALA A 16 11.69 -2.71 -6.99
CA ALA A 16 12.29 -3.81 -7.75
C ALA A 16 13.70 -4.19 -7.29
N ILE A 17 14.41 -3.30 -6.58
CA ILE A 17 15.76 -3.58 -6.05
C ILE A 17 15.68 -4.27 -4.67
N ALA A 18 14.56 -4.18 -3.95
CA ALA A 18 14.36 -4.84 -2.65
C ALA A 18 13.76 -6.25 -2.76
N VAL A 19 13.02 -6.58 -3.82
CA VAL A 19 12.49 -7.94 -4.10
C VAL A 19 13.51 -8.80 -4.86
N ALA A 20 14.80 -8.66 -4.52
CA ALA A 20 15.87 -9.57 -4.93
C ALA A 20 16.46 -10.35 -3.75
N ALA A 21 15.75 -10.41 -2.62
CA ALA A 21 16.21 -11.11 -1.40
C ALA A 21 15.50 -12.45 -1.12
N GLU A 22 14.68 -12.95 -2.05
CA GLU A 22 14.40 -14.40 -2.13
C GLU A 22 15.20 -14.99 -3.29
N GLY A 23 16.52 -15.01 -3.09
CA GLY A 23 17.46 -15.68 -3.97
C GLY A 23 18.67 -16.05 -3.15
N ALA A 24 18.66 -17.26 -2.61
CA ALA A 24 19.81 -17.85 -1.95
C ALA A 24 21.05 -17.75 -2.85
N ALA A 25 21.93 -16.79 -2.55
CA ALA A 25 23.29 -16.76 -3.09
C ALA A 25 24.19 -17.59 -2.17
N PRO A 26 24.80 -18.69 -2.64
CA PRO A 26 25.71 -19.48 -1.83
C PRO A 26 27.04 -18.70 -1.72
N GLY A 27 27.32 -18.08 -0.58
CA GLY A 27 28.64 -17.50 -0.32
C GLY A 27 28.76 -16.29 0.62
N CYS A 28 27.80 -15.98 1.50
CA CYS A 28 27.88 -14.79 2.37
C CYS A 28 27.64 -15.01 3.88
N ALA A 29 27.84 -16.24 4.36
CA ALA A 29 27.60 -16.62 5.77
C ALA A 29 28.41 -15.80 6.80
N ASP A 30 29.54 -15.19 6.41
CA ASP A 30 30.39 -14.39 7.31
C ASP A 30 29.99 -12.90 7.40
N LYS A 31 29.19 -12.37 6.46
CA LYS A 31 28.85 -10.93 6.38
C LYS A 31 27.42 -10.60 6.78
N TYR A 32 26.50 -11.54 6.64
CA TYR A 32 25.09 -11.34 6.99
C TYR A 32 24.68 -12.33 8.08
N PRO A 33 24.38 -11.86 9.32
CA PRO A 33 23.86 -12.74 10.35
C PRO A 33 22.51 -13.32 9.90
N GLN A 34 22.22 -14.58 10.26
CA GLN A 34 20.96 -15.27 9.92
C GLN A 34 19.69 -14.46 10.32
N SER A 35 19.80 -13.57 11.30
CA SER A 35 18.74 -12.68 11.74
C SER A 35 18.42 -11.54 10.75
N ALA A 36 19.26 -11.29 9.74
CA ALA A 36 19.05 -10.21 8.77
C ALA A 36 17.75 -10.39 7.95
N ALA A 37 17.46 -11.62 7.53
CA ALA A 37 16.23 -11.94 6.81
C ALA A 37 14.97 -11.71 7.67
N PHE A 38 15.07 -11.97 8.97
CA PHE A 38 13.96 -11.77 9.91
C PHE A 38 13.58 -10.29 10.04
N PHE A 39 14.56 -9.39 10.14
CA PHE A 39 14.28 -7.96 10.24
C PHE A 39 13.70 -7.38 8.93
N GLY A 40 14.18 -7.86 7.77
CA GLY A 40 13.61 -7.51 6.47
C GLY A 40 12.15 -7.96 6.31
N ALA A 41 11.87 -9.22 6.64
CA ALA A 41 10.52 -9.79 6.57
C ALA A 41 9.55 -9.10 7.55
N MET A 42 9.98 -8.78 8.77
CA MET A 42 9.16 -8.00 9.72
C MET A 42 8.90 -6.57 9.23
N GLY A 43 9.86 -5.94 8.55
CA GLY A 43 9.68 -4.64 7.90
C GLY A 43 8.59 -4.69 6.83
N CYS A 44 8.67 -5.65 5.90
CA CYS A 44 7.64 -5.85 4.87
C CYS A 44 6.27 -6.17 5.46
N ALA A 45 6.21 -7.04 6.48
CA ALA A 45 4.95 -7.40 7.14
C ALA A 45 4.32 -6.18 7.83
N SER A 46 5.08 -5.41 8.61
CA SER A 46 4.56 -4.23 9.30
C SER A 46 4.07 -3.15 8.35
N ALA A 47 4.81 -2.88 7.26
CA ALA A 47 4.41 -1.93 6.23
C ALA A 47 3.05 -2.28 5.59
N LEU A 48 2.86 -3.55 5.19
CA LEU A 48 1.62 -4.03 4.58
C LEU A 48 0.43 -4.00 5.55
N ILE A 49 0.64 -4.42 6.81
CA ILE A 49 -0.44 -4.51 7.81
C ILE A 49 -0.98 -3.12 8.14
N PHE A 50 -0.11 -2.13 8.39
CA PHE A 50 -0.55 -0.77 8.71
C PHE A 50 -1.17 -0.05 7.51
N ALA A 51 -0.65 -0.25 6.30
CA ALA A 51 -1.23 0.31 5.07
C ALA A 51 -2.64 -0.26 4.79
N ASN A 52 -2.80 -1.58 4.89
CA ASN A 52 -4.09 -2.25 4.67
C ASN A 52 -5.11 -1.92 5.76
N LEU A 53 -4.69 -1.78 7.03
CA LEU A 53 -5.57 -1.32 8.10
C LEU A 53 -6.11 0.09 7.83
N GLY A 54 -5.25 1.01 7.39
CA GLY A 54 -5.66 2.37 7.05
C GLY A 54 -6.64 2.42 5.88
N SER A 55 -6.38 1.62 4.83
CA SER A 55 -7.26 1.53 3.66
C SER A 55 -8.61 0.90 3.99
N ALA A 56 -8.63 -0.20 4.75
CA ALA A 56 -9.84 -0.87 5.17
C ALA A 56 -10.70 0.01 6.09
N TYR A 57 -10.08 0.70 7.06
CA TYR A 57 -10.79 1.59 7.97
C TYR A 57 -11.37 2.82 7.24
N GLY A 58 -10.60 3.44 6.35
CA GLY A 58 -11.08 4.55 5.53
C GLY A 58 -12.26 4.13 4.66
N THR A 59 -12.16 2.97 4.02
CA THR A 59 -13.24 2.40 3.19
C THR A 59 -14.50 2.07 4.01
N ALA A 60 -14.36 1.47 5.19
CA ALA A 60 -15.48 1.13 6.05
C ALA A 60 -16.27 2.37 6.49
N LYS A 61 -15.57 3.43 6.90
CA LYS A 61 -16.22 4.65 7.39
C LYS A 61 -16.87 5.47 6.26
N SER A 62 -16.19 5.58 5.12
CA SER A 62 -16.74 6.23 3.94
C SER A 62 -17.91 5.45 3.34
N GLY A 63 -17.87 4.12 3.38
CA GLY A 63 -18.90 3.22 2.85
C GLY A 63 -20.26 3.36 3.55
N ILE A 64 -20.28 3.57 4.88
CA ILE A 64 -21.54 3.77 5.62
C ILE A 64 -22.27 5.03 5.15
N GLY A 65 -21.52 6.13 4.97
CA GLY A 65 -22.07 7.38 4.45
C GLY A 65 -22.52 7.25 2.99
N LEU A 66 -21.80 6.47 2.19
CA LEU A 66 -22.12 6.21 0.78
C LEU A 66 -23.40 5.38 0.62
N ALA A 67 -23.59 4.37 1.47
CA ALA A 67 -24.83 3.58 1.52
C ALA A 67 -26.03 4.46 1.89
N HIS A 68 -25.88 5.39 2.84
CA HIS A 68 -26.94 6.32 3.21
C HIS A 68 -27.24 7.34 2.09
N LEU A 69 -26.21 7.86 1.44
CA LEU A 69 -26.34 8.77 0.29
C LEU A 69 -27.04 8.10 -0.90
N GLY A 70 -26.85 6.79 -1.09
CA GLY A 70 -27.49 6.04 -2.16
C GLY A 70 -29.00 5.93 -2.04
N ILE A 71 -29.55 6.04 -0.82
CA ILE A 71 -30.99 5.93 -0.56
C ILE A 71 -31.65 7.31 -0.65
N ILE A 72 -30.98 8.38 -0.18
CA ILE A 72 -31.58 9.73 -0.13
C ILE A 72 -31.42 10.48 -1.46
N HIS A 73 -30.24 10.44 -2.09
CA HIS A 73 -29.94 11.20 -3.31
C HIS A 73 -29.03 10.42 -4.26
N ALA A 74 -29.62 9.46 -4.99
CA ALA A 74 -28.89 8.55 -5.88
C ALA A 74 -28.09 9.27 -7.00
N ASP A 75 -28.50 10.47 -7.42
CA ASP A 75 -27.82 11.26 -8.46
C ASP A 75 -26.38 11.66 -8.07
N ARG A 76 -26.09 11.77 -6.76
CA ARG A 76 -24.78 12.21 -6.25
C ARG A 76 -23.82 11.08 -5.85
N ILE A 77 -24.19 9.81 -6.05
CA ILE A 77 -23.37 8.63 -5.68
C ILE A 77 -22.00 8.67 -6.36
N MET A 78 -21.95 9.01 -7.66
CA MET A 78 -20.71 8.97 -8.44
C MET A 78 -19.63 9.90 -7.90
N ARG A 79 -20.02 11.04 -7.31
CA ARG A 79 -19.08 11.96 -6.64
C ARG A 79 -18.75 11.51 -5.21
N GLY A 80 -19.65 10.77 -4.57
CA GLY A 80 -19.47 10.21 -3.22
C GLY A 80 -18.45 9.06 -3.13
N ILE A 81 -18.07 8.44 -4.26
CA ILE A 81 -17.07 7.34 -4.32
C ILE A 81 -15.62 7.83 -4.22
N VAL A 82 -15.34 9.10 -4.53
CA VAL A 82 -13.99 9.69 -4.45
C VAL A 82 -13.26 9.42 -3.11
N PRO A 83 -13.89 9.60 -1.92
CA PRO A 83 -13.24 9.27 -0.65
C PRO A 83 -12.89 7.79 -0.47
N VAL A 84 -13.71 6.86 -1.01
CA VAL A 84 -13.40 5.42 -0.97
C VAL A 84 -12.19 5.11 -1.83
N VAL A 85 -12.10 5.72 -3.02
CA VAL A 85 -10.95 5.55 -3.92
C VAL A 85 -9.68 6.11 -3.28
N MET A 86 -9.74 7.27 -2.61
CA MET A 86 -8.60 7.84 -1.90
C MET A 86 -8.13 6.96 -0.72
N ALA A 87 -9.04 6.29 -0.01
CA ALA A 87 -8.70 5.29 0.98
C ALA A 87 -8.08 4.03 0.35
N GLY A 88 -8.53 3.61 -0.84
CA GLY A 88 -7.98 2.48 -1.57
C GLY A 88 -6.51 2.68 -1.99
N ILE A 89 -6.14 3.87 -2.46
CA ILE A 89 -4.78 4.16 -2.90
C ILE A 89 -3.77 4.07 -1.73
N LEU A 90 -4.20 4.38 -0.50
CA LEU A 90 -3.37 4.20 0.71
C LEU A 90 -2.93 2.75 0.95
N GLY A 91 -3.75 1.76 0.57
CA GLY A 91 -3.38 0.35 0.68
C GLY A 91 -2.33 -0.07 -0.35
N ILE A 92 -2.43 0.47 -1.57
CA ILE A 92 -1.46 0.19 -2.65
C ILE A 92 -0.09 0.79 -2.32
N TYR A 93 -0.02 1.90 -1.58
CA TYR A 93 1.28 2.45 -1.14
C TYR A 93 2.05 1.54 -0.17
N GLY A 94 1.40 0.56 0.46
CA GLY A 94 2.08 -0.42 1.30
C GLY A 94 2.67 -1.61 0.53
N LEU A 95 2.37 -1.71 -0.76
CA LEU A 95 2.64 -2.86 -1.64
C LEU A 95 3.64 -2.45 -2.74
#